data_AF-A0A3B3TKY1-F1
#
_entry.id   AF-A0A3B3TKY1-F1
#
_cell.length_a   1.000
_cell.length_b   1.000
_cell.length_c   1.000
_cell.angle_alpha   90.00
_cell.angle_beta   90.00
_cell.angle_gamma   90.00
#
_symmetry.space_group_name_H-M   'P 1'
#
loop_
_entity.id
_entity.type
_entity.pdbx_description
1 polymer ?
#
loop_
_entity_poly.entity_id
_entity_poly.type
_entity_poly.pdbx_seq_one_letter_code
_entity_poly.pdbx_strand_id
1 'polypeptide(L)'
;FCQSHVTESSRPGRVGAAAVLEFWVGILTQQNLWYRDKTVLFLLDQICCAAFIHHQEECVQKLLYQQHKNALGYHGDRGLLSSLVGWIAGNATPSFIEGQSLSGEVWFAWLVLNTEAMFEEESQLRRCVENELLSEPSISPDQALKKAQQKLKLPVAPSLQRLQLYRWASQALATPPDHPLLPLIWQKFLQLYLRQPGPEYGLAAGGCIGRRFFQTSSQAALLKDLRQRIQEVSDFHHTASQALRVPPPHSPSSESQEDESPLNPQPLYLTSPQLHSELVRLFGVFALWLDDEMLQKQEVYLPCLPPEYEPHRLAQVMQRQQVGGFLIDL
;
A
#
# COMPACT_ATOMS: atom_id res chain seq x y z
N PHE A 1 -23.50 8.43 -1.32
CA PHE A 1 -24.15 8.26 0.00
C PHE A 1 -23.19 8.56 1.15
N CYS A 2 -22.11 7.77 1.37
CA CYS A 2 -21.16 8.04 2.46
C CYS A 2 -20.51 9.42 2.39
N GLN A 3 -20.02 9.85 1.21
CA GLN A 3 -19.44 11.19 1.03
C GLN A 3 -20.44 12.30 1.40
N SER A 4 -21.66 12.26 0.88
CA SER A 4 -22.71 13.24 1.21
C SER A 4 -23.01 13.31 2.71
N HIS A 5 -23.00 12.17 3.41
CA HIS A 5 -23.21 12.11 4.86
C HIS A 5 -22.00 12.69 5.63
N VAL A 6 -20.78 12.41 5.18
CA VAL A 6 -19.55 12.99 5.74
C VAL A 6 -19.53 14.51 5.56
N THR A 7 -19.83 15.01 4.36
CA THR A 7 -19.91 16.45 4.07
C THR A 7 -20.96 17.15 4.94
N GLU A 8 -22.17 16.58 5.06
CA GLU A 8 -23.22 17.14 5.92
C GLU A 8 -22.83 17.15 7.40
N SER A 9 -22.18 16.08 7.87
CA SER A 9 -21.72 15.95 9.26
C SER A 9 -20.53 16.86 9.61
N SER A 10 -19.84 17.40 8.60
CA SER A 10 -18.69 18.29 8.78
C SER A 10 -19.10 19.76 8.96
N ARG A 11 -20.40 20.08 8.88
CA ARG A 11 -20.92 21.42 9.15
C ARG A 11 -20.77 21.81 10.64
N PRO A 12 -20.59 23.10 10.96
CA PRO A 12 -20.47 23.56 12.35
C PRO A 12 -21.63 23.06 13.24
N GLY A 13 -21.31 22.53 14.41
CA GLY A 13 -22.30 22.02 15.38
C GLY A 13 -22.82 20.60 15.09
N ARG A 14 -22.22 19.86 14.15
CA ARG A 14 -22.51 18.44 13.88
C ARG A 14 -21.42 17.53 14.44
N VAL A 15 -21.63 16.21 14.32
CA VAL A 15 -20.78 15.16 14.92
C VAL A 15 -19.40 15.01 14.26
N GLY A 16 -19.16 15.65 13.11
CA GLY A 16 -17.90 15.59 12.37
C GLY A 16 -17.74 14.33 11.50
N ALA A 17 -16.81 14.41 10.54
CA ALA A 17 -16.50 13.33 9.60
C ALA A 17 -16.08 12.03 10.28
N ALA A 18 -15.23 12.11 11.32
CA ALA A 18 -14.70 10.95 12.04
C ALA A 18 -15.82 10.08 12.62
N ALA A 19 -16.80 10.68 13.31
CA ALA A 19 -17.89 9.94 13.94
C ALA A 19 -18.75 9.17 12.92
N VAL A 20 -18.98 9.77 11.75
CA VAL A 20 -19.71 9.12 10.65
C VAL A 20 -18.93 7.93 10.08
N LEU A 21 -17.63 8.11 9.84
CA LEU A 21 -16.77 7.05 9.33
C LEU A 21 -16.70 5.89 10.32
N GLU A 22 -16.45 6.16 11.60
CA GLU A 22 -16.40 5.16 12.67
C GLU A 22 -17.71 4.37 12.78
N PHE A 23 -18.85 5.06 12.72
CA PHE A 23 -20.16 4.42 12.77
C PHE A 23 -20.36 3.41 11.64
N TRP A 24 -20.09 3.81 10.39
CA TRP A 24 -20.29 2.93 9.23
C TRP A 24 -19.31 1.76 9.21
N VAL A 25 -18.03 1.99 9.53
CA VAL A 25 -17.03 0.91 9.65
C VAL A 25 -17.44 -0.07 10.75
N GLY A 26 -17.90 0.44 11.90
CA GLY A 26 -18.39 -0.38 13.00
C GLY A 26 -19.54 -1.29 12.58
N ILE A 27 -20.55 -0.77 11.88
CA ILE A 27 -21.69 -1.57 11.40
C ILE A 27 -21.25 -2.63 10.38
N LEU A 28 -20.44 -2.24 9.39
CA LEU A 28 -20.04 -3.15 8.32
C LEU A 28 -19.14 -4.28 8.84
N THR A 29 -18.24 -3.98 9.78
CA THR A 29 -17.30 -4.97 10.35
C THR A 29 -17.91 -5.85 11.44
N GLN A 30 -19.14 -5.58 11.89
CA GLN A 30 -19.90 -6.47 12.78
C GLN A 30 -20.54 -7.66 12.06
N GLN A 31 -20.65 -7.61 10.73
CA GLN A 31 -21.24 -8.70 9.95
C GLN A 31 -20.29 -9.91 9.93
N ASN A 32 -20.85 -11.12 10.03
CA ASN A 32 -20.03 -12.33 9.92
C ASN A 32 -19.37 -12.42 8.55
N LEU A 33 -18.06 -12.68 8.52
CA LEU A 33 -17.27 -12.80 7.28
C LEU A 33 -17.35 -11.57 6.36
N TRP A 34 -17.54 -10.37 6.94
CA TRP A 34 -17.65 -9.10 6.21
C TRP A 34 -16.53 -8.88 5.16
N TYR A 35 -15.33 -9.36 5.44
CA TYR A 35 -14.15 -9.25 4.57
C TYR A 35 -14.20 -10.14 3.31
N ARG A 36 -15.24 -10.98 3.16
CA ARG A 36 -15.51 -11.80 1.97
C ARG A 36 -16.65 -11.26 1.12
N ASP A 37 -17.49 -10.42 1.72
CA ASP A 37 -18.68 -9.91 1.06
C ASP A 37 -18.29 -8.75 0.14
N LYS A 38 -18.49 -8.94 -1.17
CA LYS A 38 -18.10 -7.95 -2.18
C LYS A 38 -18.82 -6.61 -2.01
N THR A 39 -20.08 -6.63 -1.58
CA THR A 39 -20.85 -5.41 -1.35
C THR A 39 -20.31 -4.67 -0.14
N VAL A 40 -19.98 -5.39 0.94
CA VAL A 40 -19.36 -4.78 2.12
C VAL A 40 -17.97 -4.22 1.79
N LEU A 41 -17.13 -4.97 1.07
CA LEU A 41 -15.80 -4.50 0.65
C LEU A 41 -15.90 -3.26 -0.24
N PHE A 42 -16.81 -3.23 -1.20
CA PHE A 42 -17.07 -2.05 -2.01
C PHE A 42 -17.46 -0.83 -1.16
N LEU A 43 -18.35 -0.99 -0.17
CA LEU A 43 -18.73 0.10 0.73
C LEU A 43 -17.57 0.56 1.62
N LEU A 44 -16.79 -0.37 2.15
CA LEU A 44 -15.60 -0.08 2.95
C LEU A 44 -14.54 0.66 2.13
N ASP A 45 -14.39 0.33 0.85
CA ASP A 45 -13.50 1.04 -0.07
C ASP A 45 -13.90 2.51 -0.22
N GLN A 46 -15.19 2.78 -0.44
CA GLN A 46 -15.71 4.15 -0.53
C GLN A 46 -15.55 4.91 0.79
N ILE A 47 -15.67 4.23 1.94
CA ILE A 47 -15.42 4.81 3.26
C ILE A 47 -13.92 5.13 3.43
N CYS A 48 -13.02 4.24 3.01
CA CYS A 48 -11.57 4.48 3.07
C CYS A 48 -11.15 5.64 2.16
N CYS A 49 -11.74 5.74 0.97
CA CYS A 49 -11.56 6.88 0.07
C CYS A 49 -12.01 8.19 0.74
N ALA A 50 -13.20 8.22 1.34
CA ALA A 50 -13.68 9.39 2.07
C ALA A 50 -12.79 9.73 3.27
N ALA A 51 -12.32 8.73 4.02
CA ALA A 51 -11.40 8.94 5.14
C ALA A 51 -10.10 9.59 4.68
N PHE A 52 -9.55 9.17 3.54
CA PHE A 52 -8.36 9.77 2.96
C PHE A 52 -8.59 11.23 2.55
N ILE A 53 -9.67 11.52 1.80
CA ILE A 53 -10.02 12.87 1.35
C ILE A 53 -10.23 13.84 2.53
N HIS A 54 -10.76 13.34 3.65
CA HIS A 54 -11.03 14.15 4.84
C HIS A 54 -9.93 14.11 5.91
N HIS A 55 -8.79 13.47 5.64
CA HIS A 55 -7.69 13.28 6.58
C HIS A 55 -8.13 12.64 7.92
N GLN A 56 -8.98 11.60 7.83
CA GLN A 56 -9.54 10.84 8.95
C GLN A 56 -9.20 9.35 8.86
N GLU A 57 -8.10 8.98 8.19
CA GLU A 57 -7.71 7.57 8.01
C GLU A 57 -7.47 6.86 9.35
N GLU A 58 -6.96 7.58 10.34
CA GLU A 58 -6.64 7.04 11.67
C GLU A 58 -7.86 6.40 12.34
N CYS A 59 -9.05 7.01 12.23
CA CYS A 59 -10.26 6.48 12.89
C CYS A 59 -10.69 5.14 12.29
N VAL A 60 -10.61 5.01 10.95
CA VAL A 60 -10.92 3.76 10.25
C VAL A 60 -9.83 2.71 10.53
N GLN A 61 -8.56 3.11 10.48
CA GLN A 61 -7.41 2.23 10.73
C GLN A 61 -7.48 1.63 12.13
N LYS A 62 -7.84 2.42 13.14
CA LYS A 62 -7.99 1.97 14.53
C LYS A 62 -9.01 0.85 14.67
N LEU A 63 -10.16 0.96 14.01
CA LEU A 63 -11.21 -0.07 14.04
C LEU A 63 -10.76 -1.35 13.31
N LEU A 64 -10.13 -1.22 12.14
CA LEU A 64 -9.57 -2.36 11.40
C LEU A 64 -8.46 -3.06 12.19
N TYR A 65 -7.59 -2.30 12.86
CA TYR A 65 -6.53 -2.83 13.70
C TYR A 65 -7.09 -3.63 14.88
N GLN A 66 -8.16 -3.16 15.52
CA GLN A 66 -8.84 -3.91 16.57
C GLN A 66 -9.38 -5.26 16.06
N GLN A 67 -10.03 -5.25 14.89
CA GLN A 67 -10.49 -6.49 14.26
C GLN A 67 -9.33 -7.44 13.94
N HIS A 68 -8.21 -6.91 13.44
CA HIS A 68 -7.04 -7.71 13.09
C HIS A 68 -6.38 -8.32 14.33
N LYS A 69 -6.26 -7.54 15.41
CA LYS A 69 -5.73 -8.02 16.70
C LYS A 69 -6.60 -9.13 17.29
N ASN A 70 -7.92 -9.00 17.19
CA ASN A 70 -8.87 -10.04 17.59
C ASN A 70 -8.68 -11.30 16.74
N ALA A 71 -8.50 -11.15 15.43
CA ALA A 71 -8.26 -12.26 14.52
C ALA A 71 -6.96 -13.03 14.83
N LEU A 72 -5.91 -12.31 15.22
CA LEU A 72 -4.63 -12.88 15.63
C LEU A 72 -4.67 -13.60 16.99
N GLY A 73 -5.76 -13.45 17.76
CA GLY A 73 -5.91 -14.13 19.05
C GLY A 73 -5.11 -13.50 20.20
N TYR A 74 -4.79 -12.20 20.14
CA TYR A 74 -4.02 -11.51 21.19
C TYR A 74 -4.75 -11.39 22.55
N HIS A 75 -6.02 -11.75 22.64
CA HIS A 75 -6.76 -11.79 23.90
C HIS A 75 -6.68 -13.21 24.49
N GLY A 76 -6.01 -13.32 25.66
CA GLY A 76 -5.88 -14.56 26.43
C GLY A 76 -7.19 -15.09 27.03
N ASP A 77 -8.29 -14.35 26.90
CA ASP A 77 -9.61 -14.82 27.30
C ASP A 77 -10.28 -15.58 26.15
N ARG A 78 -10.19 -16.91 26.23
CA ARG A 78 -11.00 -17.87 25.46
C ARG A 78 -12.50 -17.80 25.78
N GLY A 79 -12.96 -16.87 26.61
CA GLY A 79 -14.35 -16.70 26.98
C GLY A 79 -14.91 -15.43 26.37
N LEU A 80 -15.97 -15.55 25.57
CA LEU A 80 -16.90 -14.49 25.12
C LEU A 80 -16.78 -13.95 23.68
N LEU A 81 -16.38 -14.73 22.67
CA LEU A 81 -16.79 -14.45 21.28
C LEU A 81 -17.14 -15.73 20.51
N SER A 82 -18.44 -16.02 20.38
CA SER A 82 -19.01 -17.22 19.76
C SER A 82 -19.31 -17.09 18.25
N SER A 83 -18.54 -16.32 17.47
CA SER A 83 -18.82 -16.15 16.02
C SER A 83 -17.62 -16.18 15.08
N LEU A 84 -16.41 -16.50 15.56
CA LEU A 84 -15.21 -16.61 14.69
C LEU A 84 -14.62 -18.02 14.68
N VAL A 85 -15.46 -19.04 14.48
CA VAL A 85 -15.04 -20.45 14.39
C VAL A 85 -14.43 -20.80 13.01
N GLY A 86 -14.25 -19.83 12.11
CA GLY A 86 -13.75 -20.05 10.75
C GLY A 86 -12.23 -20.10 10.58
N TRP A 87 -11.43 -19.64 11.55
CA TRP A 87 -9.97 -19.47 11.39
C TRP A 87 -9.12 -20.50 12.14
N ILE A 88 -9.75 -21.45 12.83
CA ILE A 88 -9.05 -22.52 13.56
C ILE A 88 -8.66 -23.70 12.62
N ALA A 89 -8.82 -23.54 11.32
CA ALA A 89 -8.37 -24.52 10.32
C ALA A 89 -7.05 -24.08 9.65
N GLY A 90 -5.96 -24.07 10.42
CA GLY A 90 -4.59 -23.99 9.91
C GLY A 90 -3.81 -22.76 10.36
N ASN A 91 -2.48 -22.92 10.48
CA ASN A 91 -1.50 -21.91 10.90
C ASN A 91 -1.38 -20.67 9.98
N ALA A 92 -2.42 -20.30 9.22
CA ALA A 92 -2.38 -19.18 8.31
C ALA A 92 -2.60 -17.85 9.06
N THR A 93 -1.78 -16.85 8.77
CA THR A 93 -2.00 -15.50 9.31
C THR A 93 -3.32 -14.92 8.79
N PRO A 94 -4.24 -14.53 9.70
CA PRO A 94 -5.48 -13.85 9.32
C PRO A 94 -5.20 -12.62 8.48
N SER A 95 -6.02 -12.40 7.46
CA SER A 95 -5.97 -11.20 6.64
C SER A 95 -7.36 -10.86 6.12
N PHE A 96 -7.66 -9.57 6.02
CA PHE A 96 -8.88 -9.08 5.40
C PHE A 96 -8.80 -9.01 3.86
N ILE A 97 -7.63 -9.33 3.30
CA ILE A 97 -7.45 -9.58 1.86
C ILE A 97 -7.26 -11.08 1.68
N GLU A 98 -8.29 -11.76 1.15
CA GLU A 98 -8.27 -13.22 0.99
C GLU A 98 -7.18 -13.67 0.00
N GLY A 99 -7.08 -12.96 -1.13
CA GLY A 99 -6.09 -13.22 -2.19
C GLY A 99 -4.73 -12.55 -1.93
N GLN A 100 -3.99 -12.34 -3.02
CA GLN A 100 -2.70 -11.63 -2.98
C GLN A 100 -2.87 -10.10 -2.98
N SER A 101 -3.98 -9.61 -3.53
CA SER A 101 -4.27 -8.19 -3.72
C SER A 101 -5.75 -7.97 -4.07
N LEU A 102 -6.18 -6.71 -4.10
CA LEU A 102 -7.51 -6.28 -4.58
C LEU A 102 -7.33 -5.26 -5.70
N SER A 103 -7.92 -5.51 -6.87
CA SER A 103 -7.86 -4.57 -8.01
C SER A 103 -9.03 -3.59 -8.04
N GLY A 104 -10.15 -3.92 -7.39
CA GLY A 104 -11.35 -3.07 -7.32
C GLY A 104 -11.33 -2.17 -6.08
N GLU A 105 -11.14 -2.76 -4.91
CA GLU A 105 -11.21 -2.08 -3.61
C GLU A 105 -9.83 -1.62 -3.13
N VAL A 106 -9.19 -0.73 -3.91
CA VAL A 106 -7.81 -0.30 -3.71
C VAL A 106 -7.63 0.58 -2.47
N TRP A 107 -8.58 1.46 -2.13
CA TRP A 107 -8.52 2.28 -0.92
C TRP A 107 -8.64 1.42 0.34
N PHE A 108 -9.52 0.42 0.30
CA PHE A 108 -9.61 -0.57 1.37
C PHE A 108 -8.31 -1.37 1.49
N ALA A 109 -7.76 -1.86 0.37
CA ALA A 109 -6.50 -2.60 0.36
C ALA A 109 -5.34 -1.78 0.95
N TRP A 110 -5.24 -0.50 0.59
CA TRP A 110 -4.25 0.42 1.14
C TRP A 110 -4.31 0.48 2.68
N LEU A 111 -5.50 0.68 3.24
CA LEU A 111 -5.66 0.82 4.67
C LEU A 111 -5.44 -0.50 5.42
N VAL A 112 -5.91 -1.62 4.86
CA VAL A 112 -5.68 -2.96 5.40
C VAL A 112 -4.19 -3.31 5.40
N LEU A 113 -3.47 -3.06 4.31
CA LEU A 113 -2.03 -3.37 4.25
C LEU A 113 -1.23 -2.54 5.27
N ASN A 114 -1.55 -1.26 5.45
CA ASN A 114 -0.95 -0.44 6.51
C ASN A 114 -1.31 -0.96 7.91
N THR A 115 -2.56 -1.40 8.12
CA THR A 115 -3.01 -1.98 9.39
C THR A 115 -2.29 -3.29 9.72
N GLU A 116 -2.25 -4.22 8.78
CA GLU A 116 -1.66 -5.54 8.97
C GLU A 116 -0.12 -5.49 8.98
N ALA A 117 0.50 -4.41 8.50
CA ALA A 117 1.93 -4.17 8.64
C ALA A 117 2.36 -3.97 10.10
N MET A 118 1.45 -3.46 10.96
CA MET A 118 1.71 -3.26 12.39
C MET A 118 2.10 -4.57 13.08
N PHE A 119 1.50 -5.71 12.71
CA PHE A 119 1.88 -7.01 13.25
C PHE A 119 3.35 -7.35 12.97
N GLU A 120 3.83 -7.10 11.74
CA GLU A 120 5.22 -7.41 11.36
C GLU A 120 6.23 -6.53 12.12
N GLU A 121 5.82 -5.31 12.48
CA GLU A 121 6.62 -4.35 13.24
C GLU A 121 6.61 -4.65 14.74
N GLU A 122 5.43 -4.87 15.33
CA GLU A 122 5.27 -5.21 16.75
C GLU A 122 5.90 -6.56 17.10
N SER A 123 5.79 -7.55 16.22
CA SER A 123 6.40 -8.88 16.40
C SER A 123 7.91 -8.90 16.11
N GLN A 124 8.47 -7.82 15.56
CA GLN A 124 9.85 -7.75 15.05
C GLN A 124 10.15 -8.79 13.96
N LEU A 125 9.13 -9.39 13.33
CA LEU A 125 9.28 -10.45 12.34
C LEU A 125 10.18 -10.01 11.19
N ARG A 126 9.91 -8.83 10.61
CA ARG A 126 10.68 -8.28 9.49
C ARG A 126 12.17 -8.28 9.80
N ARG A 127 12.50 -7.64 10.93
CA ARG A 127 13.87 -7.48 11.40
C ARG A 127 14.56 -8.83 11.57
N CYS A 128 13.87 -9.80 12.14
CA CYS A 128 14.44 -11.12 12.34
C CYS A 128 14.71 -11.81 10.99
N VAL A 129 13.81 -11.69 10.00
CA VAL A 129 14.02 -12.25 8.65
C VAL A 129 15.18 -11.54 7.94
N GLU A 130 15.25 -10.22 8.00
CA GLU A 130 16.36 -9.42 7.44
C GLU A 130 17.71 -9.86 8.04
N ASN A 131 17.76 -10.06 9.36
CA ASN A 131 18.97 -10.54 10.03
C ASN A 131 19.41 -11.93 9.54
N GLU A 132 18.47 -12.89 9.41
CA GLU A 132 18.80 -14.23 8.89
C GLU A 132 19.29 -14.16 7.43
N LEU A 133 18.63 -13.35 6.60
CA LEU A 133 19.00 -13.14 5.20
C LEU A 133 20.39 -12.52 5.02
N LEU A 134 20.81 -11.64 5.94
CA LEU A 134 22.13 -11.00 5.91
C LEU A 134 23.22 -11.86 6.52
N SER A 135 22.89 -12.65 7.54
CA SER A 135 23.86 -13.51 8.23
C SER A 135 24.28 -14.70 7.39
N GLU A 136 23.40 -15.22 6.54
CA GLU A 136 23.66 -16.41 5.70
C GLU A 136 23.39 -16.12 4.22
N PRO A 137 24.42 -15.76 3.41
CA PRO A 137 24.22 -15.35 2.02
C PRO A 137 23.51 -16.37 1.11
N SER A 138 23.58 -17.67 1.42
CA SER A 138 22.94 -18.74 0.66
C SER A 138 21.52 -19.10 1.12
N ILE A 139 21.04 -18.52 2.23
CA ILE A 139 19.72 -18.87 2.76
C ILE A 139 18.62 -18.31 1.86
N SER A 140 17.60 -19.13 1.60
CA SER A 140 16.41 -18.66 0.89
C SER A 140 15.48 -17.84 1.80
N PRO A 141 14.64 -16.95 1.24
CA PRO A 141 13.64 -16.20 2.00
C PRO A 141 12.70 -17.08 2.84
N ASP A 142 12.25 -18.23 2.31
CA ASP A 142 11.43 -19.19 3.04
C ASP A 142 12.14 -19.78 4.26
N GLN A 143 13.42 -20.11 4.12
CA GLN A 143 14.23 -20.63 5.23
C GLN A 143 14.49 -19.56 6.29
N ALA A 144 14.83 -18.34 5.87
CA ALA A 144 15.00 -17.19 6.77
C ALA A 144 13.71 -16.91 7.56
N LEU A 145 12.56 -16.93 6.89
CA LEU A 145 11.25 -16.78 7.53
C LEU A 145 10.98 -17.87 8.57
N LYS A 146 11.22 -19.14 8.23
CA LYS A 146 11.05 -20.26 9.17
C LYS A 146 11.95 -20.12 10.40
N LYS A 147 13.22 -19.76 10.22
CA LYS A 147 14.16 -19.52 11.34
C LYS A 147 13.68 -18.36 12.22
N ALA A 148 13.26 -17.26 11.61
CA ALA A 148 12.74 -16.10 12.33
C ALA A 148 11.48 -16.44 13.15
N GLN A 149 10.54 -17.18 12.58
CA GLN A 149 9.32 -17.64 13.26
C GLN A 149 9.64 -18.55 14.46
N GLN A 150 10.58 -19.48 14.31
CA GLN A 150 11.02 -20.36 15.40
C GLN A 150 11.67 -19.55 16.54
N LYS A 151 12.48 -18.55 16.21
CA LYS A 151 13.16 -17.68 17.17
C LYS A 151 12.18 -16.80 17.95
N LEU A 152 11.21 -16.22 17.26
CA LEU A 152 10.23 -15.30 17.85
C LEU A 152 9.06 -16.01 18.55
N LYS A 153 8.86 -17.31 18.30
CA LYS A 153 7.76 -18.12 18.87
C LYS A 153 6.39 -17.45 18.68
N LEU A 154 6.14 -16.94 17.47
CA LEU A 154 4.92 -16.20 17.17
C LEU A 154 3.68 -17.09 17.35
N PRO A 155 2.57 -16.53 17.86
CA PRO A 155 1.32 -17.27 17.99
C PRO A 155 0.75 -17.70 16.62
N VAL A 156 1.13 -16.97 15.58
CA VAL A 156 0.68 -17.15 14.21
C VAL A 156 1.89 -17.07 13.28
N ALA A 157 2.01 -18.00 12.33
CA ALA A 157 3.15 -18.12 11.42
C ALA A 157 2.76 -17.70 9.98
N PRO A 158 3.07 -16.47 9.54
CA PRO A 158 2.75 -16.05 8.18
C PRO A 158 3.48 -16.88 7.13
N SER A 159 2.82 -17.13 6.00
CA SER A 159 3.53 -17.63 4.82
C SER A 159 4.41 -16.54 4.23
N LEU A 160 5.37 -16.91 3.36
CA LEU A 160 6.26 -15.95 2.72
C LEU A 160 5.49 -14.84 1.98
N GLN A 161 4.46 -15.21 1.23
CA GLN A 161 3.61 -14.27 0.47
C GLN A 161 2.82 -13.31 1.38
N ARG A 162 2.72 -13.59 2.68
CA ARG A 162 2.07 -12.71 3.65
C ARG A 162 3.01 -11.65 4.24
N LEU A 163 4.32 -11.68 3.95
CA LEU A 163 5.21 -10.58 4.32
C LEU A 163 4.86 -9.33 3.52
N GLN A 164 4.93 -8.16 4.16
CA GLN A 164 4.44 -6.90 3.57
C GLN A 164 5.15 -6.55 2.26
N LEU A 165 6.42 -6.93 2.10
CA LEU A 165 7.16 -6.71 0.84
C LEU A 165 6.45 -7.34 -0.37
N TYR A 166 6.01 -8.59 -0.26
CA TYR A 166 5.32 -9.30 -1.36
C TYR A 166 3.87 -8.85 -1.53
N ARG A 167 3.22 -8.44 -0.44
CA ARG A 167 1.84 -7.94 -0.48
C ARG A 167 1.75 -6.58 -1.17
N TRP A 168 2.65 -5.66 -0.84
CA TRP A 168 2.75 -4.38 -1.56
C TRP A 168 3.16 -4.59 -3.03
N ALA A 169 4.05 -5.54 -3.32
CA ALA A 169 4.37 -5.93 -4.70
C ALA A 169 3.12 -6.42 -5.46
N SER A 170 2.38 -7.37 -4.87
CA SER A 170 1.16 -7.92 -5.48
C SER A 170 0.07 -6.86 -5.66
N GLN A 171 -0.06 -5.94 -4.71
CA GLN A 171 -1.00 -4.82 -4.80
C GLN A 171 -0.58 -3.82 -5.89
N ALA A 172 0.71 -3.53 -6.04
CA ALA A 172 1.23 -2.65 -7.10
C ALA A 172 0.93 -3.20 -8.50
N LEU A 173 1.05 -4.53 -8.68
CA LEU A 173 0.68 -5.20 -9.95
C LEU A 173 -0.82 -5.14 -10.24
N ALA A 174 -1.66 -5.33 -9.22
CA ALA A 174 -3.11 -5.40 -9.39
C ALA A 174 -3.81 -4.04 -9.47
N THR A 175 -3.15 -2.96 -9.05
CA THR A 175 -3.76 -1.63 -9.00
C THR A 175 -3.85 -1.04 -10.41
N PRO A 176 -5.02 -0.51 -10.84
CA PRO A 176 -5.19 0.14 -12.15
C PRO A 176 -4.22 1.31 -12.36
N PRO A 177 -3.73 1.54 -13.60
CA PRO A 177 -2.72 2.57 -13.89
C PRO A 177 -3.23 4.01 -13.66
N ASP A 178 -4.53 4.23 -13.73
CA ASP A 178 -5.21 5.51 -13.50
C ASP A 178 -5.61 5.73 -12.04
N HIS A 179 -5.41 4.73 -11.16
CA HIS A 179 -5.83 4.84 -9.77
C HIS A 179 -4.93 5.82 -8.99
N PRO A 180 -5.49 6.80 -8.25
CA PRO A 180 -4.72 7.83 -7.56
C PRO A 180 -3.72 7.30 -6.53
N LEU A 181 -4.04 6.19 -5.85
CA LEU A 181 -3.13 5.56 -4.88
C LEU A 181 -1.94 4.81 -5.50
N LEU A 182 -1.92 4.54 -6.81
CA LEU A 182 -0.89 3.69 -7.40
C LEU A 182 0.54 4.17 -7.09
N PRO A 183 0.89 5.46 -7.20
CA PRO A 183 2.23 5.96 -6.85
C PRO A 183 2.58 5.73 -5.38
N LEU A 184 1.62 5.87 -4.47
CA LEU A 184 1.82 5.63 -3.03
C LEU A 184 2.01 4.14 -2.72
N ILE A 185 1.28 3.26 -3.43
CA ILE A 185 1.44 1.80 -3.33
C ILE A 185 2.84 1.39 -3.78
N TRP A 186 3.33 1.93 -4.90
CA TRP A 186 4.70 1.72 -5.37
C TRP A 186 5.73 2.25 -4.38
N GLN A 187 5.50 3.44 -3.82
CA GLN A 187 6.35 4.00 -2.78
C GLN A 187 6.45 3.06 -1.57
N LYS A 188 5.35 2.49 -1.08
CA LYS A 188 5.36 1.51 0.04
C LYS A 188 6.18 0.27 -0.29
N PHE A 189 6.04 -0.27 -1.50
CA PHE A 189 6.88 -1.38 -1.95
C PHE A 189 8.37 -0.99 -1.98
N LEU A 190 8.71 0.15 -2.59
CA LEU A 190 10.09 0.63 -2.70
C LEU A 190 10.71 0.95 -1.33
N GLN A 191 9.94 1.48 -0.38
CA GLN A 191 10.39 1.69 1.01
C GLN A 191 10.81 0.38 1.69
N LEU A 192 10.21 -0.75 1.33
CA LEU A 192 10.59 -2.07 1.85
C LEU A 192 11.74 -2.68 1.05
N TYR A 193 11.73 -2.53 -0.28
CA TYR A 193 12.75 -3.08 -1.18
C TYR A 193 14.10 -2.35 -1.05
N LEU A 194 14.09 -1.03 -0.90
CA LEU A 194 15.28 -0.17 -0.77
C LEU A 194 15.68 0.08 0.68
N ARG A 195 15.08 -0.62 1.63
CA ARG A 195 15.46 -0.54 3.04
C ARG A 195 16.90 -1.02 3.21
N GLN A 196 17.67 -0.29 4.01
CA GLN A 196 18.99 -0.70 4.45
C GLN A 196 18.92 -1.11 5.93
N PRO A 197 18.97 -2.41 6.25
CA PRO A 197 19.10 -2.86 7.63
C PRO A 197 20.48 -2.45 8.15
N GLY A 198 20.53 -1.41 8.97
CA GLY A 198 21.77 -0.75 9.38
C GLY A 198 22.33 -1.16 10.75
N PRO A 199 23.41 -0.46 11.19
CA PRO A 199 24.06 -0.66 12.49
C PRO A 199 23.15 -0.44 13.69
N GLU A 200 22.08 0.33 13.55
CA GLU A 200 21.07 0.51 14.61
C GLU A 200 20.45 -0.84 15.09
N TYR A 201 20.63 -1.91 14.31
CA TYR A 201 20.15 -3.25 14.64
C TYR A 201 21.28 -4.26 14.92
N GLY A 202 22.53 -3.79 15.02
CA GLY A 202 23.73 -4.62 15.24
C GLY A 202 24.26 -5.31 13.99
N LEU A 203 23.86 -4.85 12.80
CA LEU A 203 24.30 -5.37 11.50
C LEU A 203 25.40 -4.48 10.90
N ALA A 204 26.24 -5.04 10.03
CA ALA A 204 27.18 -4.24 9.27
C ALA A 204 26.42 -3.30 8.32
N ALA A 205 26.91 -2.07 8.16
CA ALA A 205 26.41 -1.17 7.14
C ALA A 205 26.58 -1.81 5.75
N GLY A 206 25.55 -1.73 4.92
CA GLY A 206 25.47 -2.44 3.65
C GLY A 206 24.46 -1.84 2.68
N GLY A 207 24.32 -2.50 1.53
CA GLY A 207 23.32 -2.12 0.54
C GLY A 207 21.89 -2.42 0.98
N CYS A 208 20.95 -2.11 0.09
CA CYS A 208 19.53 -2.40 0.29
C CYS A 208 19.27 -3.91 0.38
N ILE A 209 18.25 -4.30 1.17
CA ILE A 209 17.93 -5.70 1.42
C ILE A 209 17.08 -6.35 0.32
N GLY A 210 16.43 -5.54 -0.54
CA GLY A 210 15.41 -5.98 -1.48
C GLY A 210 15.75 -7.25 -2.25
N ARG A 211 16.90 -7.29 -2.94
CA ARG A 211 17.28 -8.46 -3.75
C ARG A 211 17.43 -9.76 -2.96
N ARG A 212 17.71 -9.69 -1.65
CA ARG A 212 17.78 -10.88 -0.79
C ARG A 212 16.43 -11.59 -0.68
N PHE A 213 15.32 -10.87 -0.86
CA PHE A 213 13.98 -11.46 -0.89
C PHE A 213 13.62 -12.06 -2.26
N PHE A 214 14.27 -11.67 -3.36
CA PHE A 214 13.88 -12.08 -4.72
C PHE A 214 14.84 -13.10 -5.36
N GLN A 215 15.42 -13.99 -4.56
CA GLN A 215 16.46 -14.93 -5.02
C GLN A 215 15.94 -16.24 -5.62
N THR A 216 14.74 -16.68 -5.22
CA THR A 216 14.14 -17.91 -5.78
C THR A 216 13.47 -17.63 -7.12
N SER A 217 13.29 -18.64 -7.96
CA SER A 217 12.77 -18.48 -9.32
C SER A 217 11.38 -17.81 -9.37
N SER A 218 10.47 -18.18 -8.47
CA SER A 218 9.14 -17.57 -8.37
C SER A 218 9.20 -16.09 -7.98
N GLN A 219 10.08 -15.72 -7.06
CA GLN A 219 10.23 -14.32 -6.66
C GLN A 219 10.96 -13.51 -7.72
N ALA A 220 11.99 -14.07 -8.37
CA ALA A 220 12.64 -13.43 -9.51
C ALA A 220 11.64 -13.12 -10.64
N ALA A 221 10.66 -14.01 -10.88
CA ALA A 221 9.57 -13.76 -11.82
C ALA A 221 8.68 -12.58 -11.35
N LEU A 222 8.28 -12.55 -10.08
CA LEU A 222 7.52 -11.41 -9.53
C LEU A 222 8.26 -10.07 -9.69
N LEU A 223 9.57 -10.05 -9.44
CA LEU A 223 10.38 -8.83 -9.64
C LEU A 223 10.47 -8.42 -11.12
N LYS A 224 10.49 -9.39 -12.05
CA LYS A 224 10.41 -9.11 -13.48
C LYS A 224 9.05 -8.51 -13.85
N ASP A 225 7.96 -9.06 -13.32
CA ASP A 225 6.61 -8.55 -13.56
C ASP A 225 6.45 -7.12 -13.02
N LEU A 226 7.04 -6.81 -11.86
CA LEU A 226 7.08 -5.45 -11.33
C LEU A 226 7.81 -4.47 -12.27
N ARG A 227 8.97 -4.84 -12.82
CA ARG A 227 9.68 -4.00 -13.80
C ARG A 227 8.82 -3.73 -15.03
N GLN A 228 8.19 -4.79 -15.57
CA GLN A 228 7.29 -4.66 -16.71
C GLN A 228 6.12 -3.74 -16.38
N ARG A 229 5.54 -3.86 -15.18
CA ARG A 229 4.43 -3.02 -14.74
C ARG A 229 4.78 -1.54 -14.64
N ILE A 230 5.98 -1.19 -14.16
CA ILE A 230 6.42 0.22 -14.13
C ILE A 230 6.43 0.81 -15.54
N GLN A 231 6.94 0.04 -16.52
CA GLN A 231 6.96 0.49 -17.92
C GLN A 231 5.55 0.68 -18.46
N GLU A 232 4.64 -0.28 -18.24
CA GLU A 232 3.24 -0.17 -18.68
C GLU A 232 2.53 1.06 -18.11
N VAL A 233 2.74 1.36 -16.83
CA VAL A 233 2.14 2.53 -16.16
C VAL A 233 2.71 3.83 -16.72
N SER A 234 4.02 3.87 -16.96
CA SER A 234 4.68 4.99 -17.62
C SER A 234 4.12 5.22 -19.03
N ASP A 235 3.97 4.16 -19.83
CA ASP A 235 3.44 4.23 -21.20
C ASP A 235 1.96 4.68 -21.22
N PHE A 236 1.17 4.22 -20.25
CA PHE A 236 -0.21 4.66 -20.05
C PHE A 236 -0.29 6.17 -19.84
N HIS A 237 0.48 6.70 -18.87
CA HIS A 237 0.48 8.14 -18.59
C HIS A 237 1.10 8.96 -19.71
N HIS A 238 2.12 8.44 -20.40
CA HIS A 238 2.67 9.10 -21.57
C HIS A 238 1.60 9.29 -22.64
N THR A 239 0.85 8.24 -22.95
CA THR A 239 -0.26 8.28 -23.92
C THR A 239 -1.36 9.24 -23.47
N ALA A 240 -1.78 9.18 -22.21
CA ALA A 240 -2.79 10.07 -21.63
C ALA A 240 -2.37 11.55 -21.68
N SER A 241 -1.08 11.84 -21.43
CA SER A 241 -0.55 13.21 -21.51
C SER A 241 -0.59 13.80 -22.92
N GLN A 242 -0.47 12.97 -23.97
CA GLN A 242 -0.56 13.42 -25.35
C GLN A 242 -2.02 13.57 -25.81
N ALA A 243 -2.90 12.64 -25.42
CA ALA A 243 -4.31 12.67 -25.78
C ALA A 243 -5.03 13.95 -25.29
N LEU A 244 -4.70 14.41 -24.07
CA LEU A 244 -5.30 15.61 -23.48
C LEU A 244 -4.72 16.93 -24.04
N ARG A 245 -3.64 16.90 -24.83
CA ARG A 245 -3.03 18.09 -25.46
C ARG A 245 -3.65 18.43 -26.82
N VAL A 246 -4.45 17.54 -27.41
CA VAL A 246 -5.09 17.76 -28.70
C VAL A 246 -6.43 18.48 -28.47
N PRO A 247 -6.60 19.74 -28.91
CA PRO A 247 -7.92 20.39 -28.87
C PRO A 247 -8.89 19.62 -29.78
N PRO A 248 -10.15 19.40 -29.37
CA PRO A 248 -11.12 18.77 -30.24
C PRO A 248 -11.26 19.56 -31.55
N PRO A 249 -11.28 18.90 -32.72
CA PRO A 249 -11.44 19.60 -33.99
C PRO A 249 -12.86 20.20 -34.06
N HIS A 250 -12.92 21.53 -34.01
CA HIS A 250 -14.09 22.37 -34.31
C HIS A 250 -15.39 22.05 -33.54
N SER A 251 -15.58 22.66 -32.38
CA SER A 251 -16.93 23.02 -31.89
C SER A 251 -17.15 24.52 -32.14
N PRO A 252 -18.15 24.93 -32.95
CA PRO A 252 -18.46 26.34 -33.13
C PRO A 252 -18.95 26.92 -31.80
N SER A 253 -18.54 28.16 -31.55
CA SER A 253 -18.99 29.03 -30.46
C SER A 253 -20.47 28.81 -30.14
N SER A 254 -20.78 28.37 -28.92
CA SER A 254 -22.11 28.45 -28.34
C SER A 254 -21.98 28.90 -26.91
N GLU A 255 -22.21 30.19 -26.71
CA GLU A 255 -22.61 30.77 -25.44
C GLU A 255 -23.79 29.96 -24.90
N SER A 256 -23.58 29.19 -23.83
CA SER A 256 -24.66 28.64 -23.02
C SER A 256 -24.18 28.41 -21.60
N GLN A 257 -25.00 28.92 -20.68
CA GLN A 257 -24.77 29.11 -19.26
C GLN A 257 -24.29 27.84 -18.54
N GLU A 258 -23.33 28.04 -17.65
CA GLU A 258 -22.98 27.13 -16.56
C GLU A 258 -24.23 26.85 -15.72
N ASP A 259 -24.74 25.63 -15.80
CA ASP A 259 -25.71 25.08 -14.86
C ASP A 259 -25.00 23.95 -14.10
N GLU A 260 -24.33 24.31 -13.00
CA GLU A 260 -23.72 23.36 -12.07
C GLU A 260 -24.82 22.58 -11.33
N SER A 261 -25.18 21.41 -11.86
CA SER A 261 -25.92 20.39 -11.10
C SER A 261 -24.94 19.55 -10.25
N PRO A 262 -25.06 19.52 -8.91
CA PRO A 262 -24.07 18.89 -8.01
C PRO A 262 -24.24 17.36 -7.83
N LEU A 263 -24.80 16.65 -8.81
CA LEU A 263 -25.34 15.28 -8.60
C LEU A 263 -24.67 14.15 -9.37
N ASN A 264 -23.54 14.37 -10.04
CA ASN A 264 -22.73 13.27 -10.57
C ASN A 264 -21.32 13.30 -9.96
N PRO A 265 -20.92 12.30 -9.15
CA PRO A 265 -19.51 12.13 -8.84
C PRO A 265 -18.83 11.70 -10.14
N GLN A 266 -18.32 12.67 -10.89
CA GLN A 266 -17.32 12.37 -11.91
C GLN A 266 -16.20 11.60 -11.21
N PRO A 267 -15.69 10.52 -11.79
CA PRO A 267 -14.55 9.85 -11.22
C PRO A 267 -13.41 10.86 -11.10
N LEU A 268 -12.88 11.07 -9.88
CA LEU A 268 -11.76 11.96 -9.55
C LEU A 268 -10.42 11.46 -10.15
N TYR A 269 -10.45 10.90 -11.36
CA TYR A 269 -9.28 10.30 -11.99
C TYR A 269 -8.54 11.34 -12.82
N LEU A 270 -7.28 11.56 -12.43
CA LEU A 270 -6.18 12.26 -13.10
C LEU A 270 -6.58 12.96 -14.41
N THR A 271 -7.03 14.21 -14.33
CA THR A 271 -7.60 14.93 -15.49
C THR A 271 -6.63 15.90 -16.16
N SER A 272 -5.43 16.11 -15.62
CA SER A 272 -4.49 17.11 -16.17
C SER A 272 -3.31 16.46 -16.94
N PRO A 273 -3.01 16.91 -18.17
CA PRO A 273 -1.84 16.44 -18.91
C PRO A 273 -0.50 16.67 -18.17
N GLN A 274 -0.44 17.69 -17.31
CA GLN A 274 0.71 18.01 -16.46
C GLN A 274 0.93 16.90 -15.43
N LEU A 275 -0.13 16.45 -14.75
CA LEU A 275 -0.05 15.38 -13.76
C LEU A 275 0.39 14.06 -14.41
N HIS A 276 -0.11 13.74 -15.60
CA HIS A 276 0.38 12.58 -16.35
C HIS A 276 1.87 12.70 -16.71
N SER A 277 2.35 13.90 -17.08
CA SER A 277 3.77 14.12 -17.36
C SER A 277 4.64 13.91 -16.12
N GLU A 278 4.17 14.36 -14.94
CA GLU A 278 4.85 14.11 -13.67
C GLU A 278 4.84 12.63 -13.29
N LEU A 279 3.75 11.91 -13.56
CA LEU A 279 3.67 10.48 -13.32
C LEU A 279 4.63 9.69 -14.20
N VAL A 280 4.78 10.05 -15.48
CA VAL A 280 5.81 9.46 -16.36
C VAL A 280 7.20 9.64 -15.75
N ARG A 281 7.54 10.86 -15.30
CA ARG A 281 8.83 11.15 -14.66
C ARG A 281 9.01 10.32 -13.38
N LEU A 282 7.99 10.25 -12.54
CA LEU A 282 8.01 9.51 -11.27
C LEU A 282 8.24 8.01 -11.49
N PHE A 283 7.49 7.38 -12.40
CA PHE A 283 7.65 5.96 -12.70
C PHE A 283 8.99 5.66 -13.39
N GLY A 284 9.54 6.59 -14.17
CA GLY A 284 10.91 6.50 -14.68
C GLY A 284 11.96 6.44 -13.57
N VAL A 285 11.80 7.27 -12.54
CA VAL A 285 12.68 7.25 -11.34
C VAL A 285 12.52 5.95 -10.55
N PHE A 286 11.30 5.43 -10.41
CA PHE A 286 11.06 4.13 -9.76
C PHE A 286 11.73 2.97 -10.52
N ALA A 287 11.67 2.97 -11.87
CA ALA A 287 12.36 1.97 -12.68
C ALA A 287 13.88 2.00 -12.44
N LEU A 288 14.47 3.20 -12.47
CA LEU A 288 15.88 3.43 -12.22
C LEU A 288 16.33 2.85 -10.88
N TRP A 289 15.59 3.14 -9.80
CA TRP A 289 15.90 2.62 -8.46
C TRP A 289 15.74 1.10 -8.35
N LEU A 290 14.74 0.52 -9.02
CA LEU A 290 14.47 -0.91 -8.96
C LEU A 290 15.56 -1.74 -9.68
N ASP A 291 16.12 -1.18 -10.75
CA ASP A 291 17.11 -1.83 -11.61
C ASP A 291 18.55 -1.65 -11.14
N ASP A 292 18.86 -0.60 -10.39
CA ASP A 292 20.22 -0.33 -9.92
C ASP A 292 20.72 -1.39 -8.92
N GLU A 293 21.70 -2.19 -9.36
CA GLU A 293 22.36 -3.20 -8.53
C GLU A 293 23.31 -2.59 -7.50
N MET A 294 23.84 -1.40 -7.73
CA MET A 294 24.77 -0.74 -6.82
C MET A 294 24.10 -0.37 -5.50
N LEU A 295 22.85 0.12 -5.58
CA LEU A 295 22.01 0.37 -4.39
C LEU A 295 21.84 -0.88 -3.52
N GLN A 296 21.90 -2.08 -4.12
CA GLN A 296 21.69 -3.36 -3.44
C GLN A 296 22.99 -3.98 -2.91
N LYS A 297 24.15 -3.67 -3.52
CA LYS A 297 25.44 -4.32 -3.19
C LYS A 297 26.14 -3.69 -2.00
N GLN A 298 26.08 -2.37 -1.87
CA GLN A 298 26.84 -1.64 -0.85
C GLN A 298 26.12 -0.38 -0.42
N GLU A 299 26.58 0.20 0.68
CA GLU A 299 26.12 1.52 1.10
C GLU A 299 26.51 2.55 0.03
N VAL A 300 25.53 3.34 -0.40
CA VAL A 300 25.71 4.38 -1.42
C VAL A 300 25.57 5.74 -0.75
N TYR A 301 26.55 6.61 -0.99
CA TYR A 301 26.46 7.99 -0.57
C TYR A 301 25.49 8.75 -1.50
N LEU A 302 24.23 8.82 -1.07
CA LEU A 302 23.12 9.38 -1.86
C LEU A 302 23.40 10.75 -2.47
N PRO A 303 24.05 11.72 -1.78
CA PRO A 303 24.30 13.04 -2.37
C PRO A 303 25.23 13.04 -3.60
N CYS A 304 25.98 11.95 -3.86
CA CYS A 304 26.81 11.81 -5.05
C CYS A 304 26.10 11.13 -6.23
N LEU A 305 24.85 10.70 -6.07
CA LEU A 305 24.09 10.10 -7.15
C LEU A 305 23.75 11.14 -8.23
N PRO A 306 23.67 10.73 -9.51
CA PRO A 306 23.21 11.61 -10.58
C PRO A 306 21.83 12.21 -10.29
N PRO A 307 21.52 13.43 -10.78
CA PRO A 307 20.24 14.09 -10.52
C PRO A 307 19.01 13.29 -10.92
N GLU A 308 19.12 12.46 -11.97
CA GLU A 308 18.04 11.56 -12.43
C GLU A 308 17.59 10.52 -11.38
N TYR A 309 18.43 10.22 -10.37
CA TYR A 309 18.06 9.38 -9.24
C TYR A 309 17.17 10.10 -8.22
N GLU A 310 16.94 11.41 -8.36
CA GLU A 310 16.22 12.22 -7.37
C GLU A 310 16.71 11.91 -5.94
N PRO A 311 18.01 12.14 -5.61
CA PRO A 311 18.63 11.56 -4.42
C PRO A 311 17.96 11.94 -3.10
N HIS A 312 17.34 13.12 -3.05
CA HIS A 312 16.55 13.56 -1.90
C HIS A 312 15.29 12.70 -1.69
N ARG A 313 14.56 12.40 -2.76
CA ARG A 313 13.36 11.52 -2.71
C ARG A 313 13.77 10.09 -2.38
N LEU A 314 14.87 9.61 -2.95
CA LEU A 314 15.42 8.30 -2.63
C LEU A 314 15.77 8.19 -1.13
N ALA A 315 16.44 9.21 -0.56
CA ALA A 315 16.73 9.26 0.87
C ALA A 315 15.47 9.19 1.74
N GLN A 316 14.40 9.92 1.37
CA GLN A 316 13.13 9.88 2.10
C GLN A 316 12.45 8.50 2.05
N VAL A 317 12.49 7.84 0.88
CA VAL A 317 12.01 6.46 0.71
C VAL A 317 12.81 5.50 1.59
N MET A 318 14.13 5.60 1.59
CA MET A 318 14.99 4.73 2.40
C MET A 318 14.83 4.96 3.92
N GLN A 319 14.61 6.22 4.34
CA GLN A 319 14.46 6.60 5.75
C GLN A 319 13.02 6.47 6.31
N ARG A 320 12.05 6.04 5.49
CA ARG A 320 10.63 5.92 5.89
C ARG A 320 10.02 7.22 6.45
N GLN A 321 10.43 8.39 5.95
CA GLN A 321 9.79 9.65 6.35
C GLN A 321 8.30 9.65 5.93
N GLN A 322 7.42 10.20 6.79
CA GLN A 322 5.97 10.04 6.70
C GLN A 322 5.39 10.38 5.31
N VAL A 323 4.36 9.62 4.93
CA VAL A 323 3.69 9.56 3.61
C VAL A 323 2.82 10.80 3.32
N GLY A 324 2.80 11.78 4.21
CA GLY A 324 1.76 12.82 4.28
C GLY A 324 1.89 14.04 3.38
N GLY A 325 2.71 14.09 2.32
CA GLY A 325 2.52 15.19 1.36
C GLY A 325 3.67 15.66 0.47
N PHE A 326 4.36 14.81 -0.29
CA PHE A 326 5.42 15.38 -1.17
C PHE A 326 5.56 14.79 -2.57
N LEU A 327 4.76 13.79 -2.96
CA LEU A 327 4.95 13.16 -4.28
C LEU A 327 3.83 13.40 -5.27
N ILE A 328 2.60 13.60 -4.80
CA ILE A 328 1.50 14.16 -5.58
C ILE A 328 0.58 14.85 -4.58
N ASP A 329 0.47 16.18 -4.65
CA ASP A 329 -0.74 16.84 -4.16
C ASP A 329 -1.86 16.42 -5.12
N LEU A 330 -2.61 15.38 -4.75
CA LEU A 330 -3.80 14.94 -5.47
C LEU A 330 -5.01 15.78 -5.06
#